data_AF-F4BNL5-F1
#
_entry.id   AF-F4BNL5-F1
#
_cell.length_a   1.000
_cell.length_b   1.000
_cell.length_c   1.000
_cell.angle_alpha   90.00
_cell.angle_beta   90.00
_cell.angle_gamma   90.00
#
_symmetry.space_group_name_H-M   'P 1'
#
loop_
_entity.id
_entity.type
_entity.pdbx_description
1 polymer ?
#
loop_
_entity_poly.entity_id
_entity_poly.type
_entity_poly.pdbx_seq_one_letter_code
_entity_poly.pdbx_strand_id
1 'polypeptide(L)'
;MKQKFTPIRIFLAILVLCILLELIIYRELSFYHTTNLTFYGAAFFLIIGLFGASFSSGFFDFFNYSMRKAAFNIRKGRNSDEELNVEPLSKVFGKGYYFFLKVGSALLIVCILTLLAYYLIER
;
A
#
# COMPACT_ATOMS: atom_id res chain seq x y z
N MET A 1 9.94 -16.84 -22.14
CA MET A 1 9.93 -17.15 -20.68
C MET A 1 9.19 -16.03 -19.95
N LYS A 2 7.99 -16.28 -19.39
CA LYS A 2 7.26 -15.28 -18.59
C LYS A 2 7.98 -15.11 -17.24
N GLN A 3 8.75 -14.04 -17.06
CA GLN A 3 9.37 -13.73 -15.78
C GLN A 3 8.27 -13.56 -14.73
N LYS A 4 8.26 -14.41 -13.70
CA LYS A 4 7.37 -14.24 -12.55
C LYS A 4 7.88 -13.05 -11.74
N PHE A 5 7.10 -11.99 -11.65
CA PHE A 5 7.36 -10.84 -10.78
C PHE A 5 7.16 -11.26 -9.32
N THR A 6 8.22 -11.75 -8.70
CA THR A 6 8.23 -12.07 -7.27
C THR A 6 8.48 -10.79 -6.45
N PRO A 7 7.84 -10.60 -5.29
CA PRO A 7 8.03 -9.42 -4.44
C PRO A 7 9.49 -9.08 -4.17
N ILE A 8 10.32 -10.10 -3.93
CA ILE A 8 11.76 -9.96 -3.66
C ILE A 8 12.51 -9.30 -4.83
N ARG A 9 12.20 -9.68 -6.08
CA ARG A 9 12.86 -9.10 -7.27
C ARG A 9 12.52 -7.62 -7.43
N ILE A 10 11.27 -7.26 -7.20
CA ILE A 10 10.82 -5.87 -7.29
C ILE A 10 11.42 -5.05 -6.15
N PHE A 11 11.43 -5.59 -4.93
CA PHE A 11 12.12 -4.98 -3.80
C PHE A 11 13.60 -4.70 -4.08
N LEU A 12 14.35 -5.70 -4.58
CA LEU A 12 15.76 -5.54 -4.93
C LEU A 12 15.96 -4.51 -6.05
N ALA A 13 15.11 -4.52 -7.08
CA ALA A 13 15.19 -3.55 -8.16
C ALA A 13 14.97 -2.12 -7.66
N ILE A 14 14.02 -1.91 -6.74
CA ILE A 14 13.76 -0.60 -6.13
C ILE A 14 14.93 -0.17 -5.26
N LEU A 15 15.52 -1.06 -4.45
CA LEU A 15 16.69 -0.72 -3.64
C LEU A 15 17.88 -0.28 -4.50
N VAL A 16 18.18 -1.03 -5.57
CA VAL A 16 19.24 -0.66 -6.51
C VAL A 16 18.93 0.70 -7.15
N LEU A 17 17.68 0.93 -7.54
CA LEU A 17 17.26 2.22 -8.09
C LEU A 17 17.45 3.36 -7.08
N CYS A 18 17.11 3.17 -5.80
CA CYS A 18 17.31 4.17 -4.75
C CYS A 18 18.80 4.53 -4.60
N ILE A 19 19.69 3.53 -4.54
CA ILE A 19 21.13 3.76 -4.42
C ILE A 19 21.69 4.48 -5.65
N LEU A 20 21.24 4.11 -6.86
CA LEU A 20 21.66 4.78 -8.09
C LEU A 20 21.17 6.23 -8.13
N LEU A 21 19.92 6.49 -7.74
CA LEU A 21 19.38 7.85 -7.65
C LEU A 21 20.15 8.68 -6.64
N GLU A 22 20.50 8.09 -5.50
CA GLU A 22 21.29 8.75 -4.47
C GLU A 22 22.66 9.19 -5.01
N LEU A 23 23.37 8.28 -5.67
CA LEU A 23 24.69 8.56 -6.26
C LEU A 23 24.63 9.60 -7.38
N ILE A 24 23.56 9.61 -8.19
CA ILE A 24 23.40 10.57 -9.29
C ILE A 24 23.06 11.97 -8.77
N ILE A 25 22.14 12.05 -7.80
CA ILE A 25 21.58 13.32 -7.32
C ILE A 25 22.50 13.96 -6.27
N TYR A 26 22.88 13.19 -5.25
CA TYR A 26 23.62 13.71 -4.09
C TYR A 26 25.13 13.53 -4.23
N ARG A 27 25.60 12.63 -5.11
CA ARG A 27 27.04 12.31 -5.34
C ARG A 27 27.79 11.77 -4.12
N GLU A 28 27.08 11.57 -3.03
CA GLU A 28 27.53 10.97 -1.79
C GLU A 28 26.51 9.95 -1.33
N LEU A 29 26.96 8.96 -0.58
CA LEU A 29 26.10 8.01 0.09
C LEU A 29 25.98 8.45 1.55
N SER A 30 24.76 8.76 1.97
CA SER A 30 24.45 9.08 3.37
C SER A 30 23.19 8.35 3.78
N PHE A 31 23.22 7.81 5.00
CA PHE A 31 22.05 7.14 5.58
C PHE A 31 20.81 8.03 5.59
N TYR A 32 20.96 9.36 5.67
CA TYR A 32 19.86 10.32 5.58
C TYR A 32 19.15 10.28 4.21
N HIS A 33 19.93 10.33 3.12
CA HIS A 33 19.38 10.30 1.77
C HIS A 33 18.78 8.94 1.43
N THR A 34 19.45 7.84 1.85
CA THR A 34 18.93 6.49 1.68
C THR A 34 17.59 6.31 2.40
N THR A 35 17.44 6.81 3.63
CA THR A 35 16.15 6.77 4.35
C THR A 35 15.06 7.48 3.57
N ASN A 36 15.30 8.71 3.11
CA ASN A 36 14.27 9.48 2.41
C ASN A 36 13.81 8.80 1.11
N LEU A 37 14.76 8.34 0.30
CA LEU A 37 14.46 7.66 -0.96
C LEU A 37 13.70 6.36 -0.75
N THR A 38 14.13 5.53 0.22
CA THR A 38 13.44 4.28 0.54
C THR A 38 12.07 4.53 1.18
N PHE A 39 11.90 5.60 1.95
CA PHE A 39 10.61 6.01 2.50
C PHE A 39 9.59 6.36 1.42
N TYR A 40 9.97 7.15 0.41
CA TYR A 40 9.07 7.47 -0.71
C TYR A 40 8.63 6.22 -1.47
N GLY A 41 9.56 5.29 -1.71
CA GLY A 41 9.26 4.00 -2.29
C GLY A 41 8.30 3.18 -1.42
N ALA A 42 8.59 3.06 -0.12
CA ALA A 42 7.74 2.34 0.82
C ALA A 42 6.33 2.94 0.89
N ALA A 43 6.22 4.27 0.99
CA ALA A 43 4.95 4.99 1.06
C ALA A 43 4.08 4.69 -0.16
N PHE A 44 4.63 4.77 -1.38
CA PHE A 44 3.88 4.48 -2.60
C PHE A 44 3.28 3.06 -2.59
N PHE A 45 4.09 2.05 -2.27
CA PHE A 45 3.62 0.66 -2.23
C PHE A 45 2.65 0.38 -1.09
N LEU A 46 2.90 0.95 0.10
CA LEU A 46 2.05 0.77 1.27
C LEU A 46 0.70 1.46 1.10
N ILE A 47 0.65 2.65 0.50
CA ILE A 47 -0.61 3.34 0.20
C ILE A 47 -1.46 2.41 -0.68
N ILE A 48 -0.94 1.95 -1.81
CA ILE A 48 -1.68 1.06 -2.72
C ILE A 48 -2.07 -0.25 -2.03
N GLY A 49 -1.15 -0.87 -1.28
CA GLY A 49 -1.38 -2.12 -0.57
C GLY A 49 -2.44 -2.01 0.52
N LEU A 50 -2.42 -0.93 1.32
CA LEU A 50 -3.37 -0.68 2.38
C LEU A 50 -4.74 -0.31 1.83
N PHE A 51 -4.81 0.51 0.77
CA PHE A 51 -6.08 0.75 0.08
C PHE A 51 -6.69 -0.56 -0.43
N GLY A 52 -5.89 -1.38 -1.14
CA GLY A 52 -6.33 -2.69 -1.62
C GLY A 52 -6.80 -3.62 -0.49
N ALA A 53 -6.10 -3.63 0.64
CA ALA A 53 -6.50 -4.37 1.83
C ALA A 53 -7.84 -3.86 2.41
N SER A 54 -8.01 -2.54 2.50
CA SER A 54 -9.27 -1.92 2.95
C SER A 54 -10.44 -2.27 2.03
N PHE A 55 -10.24 -2.26 0.71
CA PHE A 55 -11.27 -2.71 -0.24
C PHE A 55 -11.60 -4.20 -0.08
N SER A 56 -10.59 -5.06 0.09
CA SER A 56 -10.76 -6.50 0.28
C SER A 56 -11.38 -6.87 1.64
N SER A 57 -11.25 -6.02 2.66
CA SER A 57 -11.73 -6.30 4.02
C SER A 57 -13.26 -6.24 4.20
N GLY A 58 -14.00 -5.73 3.21
CA GLY A 58 -15.44 -5.48 3.34
C GLY A 58 -15.79 -4.15 4.03
N PHE A 59 -14.78 -3.33 4.38
CA PHE A 59 -15.01 -1.97 4.90
C PHE A 59 -15.91 -1.14 3.97
N PHE A 60 -15.65 -1.18 2.66
CA PHE A 60 -16.47 -0.46 1.68
C PHE A 60 -17.85 -1.09 1.48
N ASP A 61 -18.02 -2.39 1.71
CA ASP A 61 -19.33 -3.03 1.66
C ASP A 61 -20.19 -2.57 2.84
N PHE A 62 -19.59 -2.53 4.03
CA PHE A 62 -20.23 -1.98 5.22
C PHE A 62 -20.57 -0.49 5.08
N PHE A 63 -19.66 0.30 4.49
CA PHE A 63 -19.90 1.72 4.21
C PHE A 63 -21.06 1.92 3.23
N ASN A 64 -21.07 1.18 2.11
CA ASN A 64 -22.15 1.25 1.12
C ASN A 64 -23.49 0.82 1.72
N TYR A 65 -23.51 -0.26 2.51
CA TYR A 65 -24.69 -0.71 3.22
C TYR A 65 -25.20 0.37 4.19
N SER A 66 -24.30 0.98 4.98
CA SER A 66 -24.66 2.00 5.97
C SER A 66 -25.19 3.27 5.31
N MET A 67 -24.55 3.72 4.23
CA MET A 67 -24.99 4.86 3.42
C MET A 67 -26.37 4.64 2.83
N ARG A 68 -26.61 3.46 2.23
CA ARG A 68 -27.92 3.10 1.71
C ARG A 68 -28.96 3.06 2.82
N LYS A 69 -28.67 2.40 3.95
CA LYS A 69 -29.58 2.35 5.10
C LYS A 69 -29.96 3.74 5.61
N ALA A 70 -28.99 4.66 5.69
CA ALA A 70 -29.25 6.05 6.05
C ALA A 70 -30.12 6.77 5.01
N ALA A 71 -29.84 6.61 3.71
CA ALA A 71 -30.62 7.20 2.63
C ALA A 71 -32.05 6.62 2.53
N PHE A 72 -32.23 5.31 2.77
CA PHE A 72 -33.52 4.63 2.81
C PHE A 72 -34.37 5.09 4.01
N ASN A 73 -33.76 5.32 5.18
CA ASN A 73 -34.48 5.89 6.32
C ASN A 73 -34.99 7.32 6.06
N ILE A 74 -34.35 8.08 5.17
CA ILE A 74 -34.81 9.42 4.75
C ILE A 74 -35.95 9.31 3.72
N ARG A 75 -35.94 8.28 2.85
CA ARG A 75 -36.97 8.00 1.84
C ARG A 75 -38.00 7.00 2.39
N LYS A 76 -38.88 7.47 3.27
CA LYS A 76 -39.96 6.68 3.88
C LYS A 76 -40.80 5.94 2.81
N GLY A 77 -40.79 4.60 2.82
CA GLY A 77 -41.94 3.81 2.32
C GLY A 77 -41.80 2.89 1.10
N ARG A 78 -40.73 2.09 0.94
CA ARG A 78 -40.80 0.91 0.05
C ARG A 78 -40.15 -0.32 0.70
N ASN A 79 -40.99 -1.31 0.99
CA ASN A 79 -40.59 -2.67 1.33
C ASN A 79 -39.96 -3.30 0.10
N SER A 80 -38.64 -3.43 0.08
CA SER A 80 -37.95 -4.37 -0.80
C SER A 80 -36.57 -4.65 -0.23
N ASP A 81 -36.51 -5.64 0.66
CA ASP A 81 -35.26 -6.30 1.08
C ASP A 81 -34.47 -6.85 -0.14
N GLU A 82 -35.11 -6.95 -1.31
CA GLU A 82 -34.54 -7.34 -2.59
C GLU A 82 -33.53 -6.35 -3.20
N GLU A 83 -33.57 -5.04 -2.88
CA GLU A 83 -32.65 -4.04 -3.46
C GLU A 83 -31.28 -3.93 -2.75
N LEU A 84 -31.06 -4.71 -1.69
CA LEU A 84 -29.82 -4.72 -0.90
C LEU A 84 -28.82 -5.79 -1.35
N ASN A 85 -29.19 -6.67 -2.29
CA ASN A 85 -28.28 -7.67 -2.88
C ASN A 85 -27.39 -7.04 -3.95
N VAL A 86 -26.45 -6.20 -3.52
CA VAL A 86 -25.32 -5.77 -4.36
C VAL A 86 -24.17 -6.73 -4.15
N GLU A 87 -23.54 -7.17 -5.23
CA GLU A 87 -22.35 -8.01 -5.14
C GLU A 87 -21.25 -7.26 -4.36
N PRO A 88 -20.73 -7.84 -3.26
CA PRO A 88 -19.81 -7.14 -2.38
C PRO A 88 -18.50 -6.83 -3.12
N LEU A 89 -18.05 -5.57 -3.06
CA LEU A 89 -16.78 -5.12 -3.63
C LEU A 89 -15.62 -5.92 -3.06
N SER A 90 -15.71 -6.37 -1.80
CA SER A 90 -14.68 -7.23 -1.19
C SER A 90 -14.45 -8.55 -1.94
N LYS A 91 -15.45 -9.10 -2.64
CA LYS A 91 -15.30 -10.32 -3.45
C LYS A 91 -14.64 -10.07 -4.80
N VAL A 92 -14.73 -8.84 -5.33
CA VAL A 92 -14.12 -8.44 -6.60
C VAL A 92 -12.63 -8.14 -6.42
N PHE A 93 -12.24 -7.59 -5.26
CA PHE A 93 -10.84 -7.32 -4.95
C PHE A 93 -10.09 -8.60 -4.55
N GLY A 94 -9.33 -9.15 -5.49
CA GLY A 94 -8.46 -10.30 -5.26
C GLY A 94 -7.27 -10.01 -4.33
N LYS A 95 -6.44 -11.03 -4.08
CA LYS A 95 -5.27 -10.98 -3.16
C LYS A 95 -4.06 -10.19 -3.69
N GLY A 96 -4.22 -9.38 -4.74
CA GLY A 96 -3.13 -8.62 -5.36
C GLY A 96 -2.48 -7.60 -4.42
N TYR A 97 -3.23 -7.06 -3.46
CA TYR A 97 -2.73 -6.09 -2.48
C TYR A 97 -1.61 -6.65 -1.58
N TYR A 98 -1.57 -7.97 -1.34
CA TYR A 98 -0.51 -8.62 -0.57
C TYR A 98 0.87 -8.43 -1.22
N PHE A 99 0.92 -8.37 -2.55
CA PHE A 99 2.14 -8.09 -3.28
C PHE A 99 2.69 -6.71 -2.88
N PHE A 100 1.86 -5.68 -2.96
CA PHE A 100 2.22 -4.31 -2.64
C PHE A 100 2.59 -4.15 -1.16
N LEU A 101 1.82 -4.77 -0.27
CA LEU A 101 2.13 -4.77 1.17
C LEU A 101 3.49 -5.39 1.48
N LYS A 102 3.82 -6.53 0.88
CA LYS A 102 5.11 -7.20 1.11
C LYS A 102 6.30 -6.36 0.64
N VAL A 103 6.19 -5.73 -0.53
CA VAL A 103 7.26 -4.87 -1.06
C VAL A 103 7.37 -3.59 -0.21
N GLY A 104 6.25 -2.94 0.07
CA GLY A 104 6.21 -1.71 0.85
C GLY A 104 6.71 -1.90 2.28
N SER A 105 6.34 -3.00 2.95
CA SER A 105 6.81 -3.29 4.31
C SER A 105 8.31 -3.61 4.34
N ALA A 106 8.82 -4.34 3.35
CA ALA A 106 10.26 -4.61 3.24
C ALA A 106 11.06 -3.31 3.04
N LEU A 107 10.59 -2.40 2.18
CA LEU A 107 11.22 -1.08 2.01
C LEU A 107 11.14 -0.24 3.29
N LEU A 108 10.01 -0.30 4.01
CA LEU A 108 9.86 0.41 5.27
C LEU A 108 10.84 -0.08 6.34
N ILE A 109 11.09 -1.39 6.41
CA ILE A 109 12.11 -1.95 7.32
C ILE A 109 13.49 -1.38 6.98
N VAL A 110 13.85 -1.33 5.70
CA VAL A 110 15.13 -0.74 5.27
C VAL A 110 15.19 0.74 5.67
N CYS A 111 14.14 1.51 5.40
CA CYS A 111 14.04 2.92 5.78
C CYS A 111 14.27 3.15 7.28
N ILE A 112 13.68 2.30 8.14
CA ILE A 112 13.84 2.39 9.59
C ILE A 112 15.28 2.03 9.99
N LEU A 113 15.85 0.98 9.40
CA LEU A 113 17.23 0.57 9.69
C LEU A 113 18.24 1.63 9.27
N THR A 114 18.10 2.24 8.10
CA THR A 114 18.98 3.32 7.65
C THR A 114 18.77 4.58 8.49
N LEU A 115 17.55 4.84 8.96
CA LEU A 115 17.30 5.98 9.84
C LEU A 115 17.98 5.79 11.19
N LEU A 116 17.91 4.58 11.75
CA LEU A 116 18.63 4.23 12.97
C LEU A 116 20.15 4.31 12.76
N ALA A 117 20.66 3.82 11.64
CA ALA A 117 22.08 3.92 11.30
C ALA A 117 22.55 5.37 11.21
N TYR A 118 21.75 6.25 10.59
CA TYR A 118 22.02 7.69 10.54
C TYR A 118 22.20 8.27 11.95
N TYR A 119 21.27 7.99 12.86
CA TYR A 119 21.30 8.50 14.24
C TYR A 119 22.39 7.90 15.13
N LEU A 120 22.91 6.71 14.80
CA LEU A 120 23.92 6.01 15.61
C LEU A 120 25.35 6.17 15.09
N ILE A 121 25.51 6.44 13.79
CA ILE A 121 26.83 6.41 13.12
C ILE A 121 27.19 7.77 12.52
N GLU A 122 26.27 8.45 11.85
CA GLU A 122 26.56 9.70 11.11
C GLU A 122 26.31 10.96 11.93
N ARG A 123 25.39 10.91 12.90
CA ARG A 123 25.02 12.04 13.78
C ARG A 123 25.58 11.88 15.18
#